data_AF-A0A926BQY1-F1
#
_entry.id   AF-A0A926BQY1-F1
#
_cell.length_a   1.000
_cell.length_b   1.000
_cell.length_c   1.000
_cell.angle_alpha   90.00
_cell.angle_beta   90.00
_cell.angle_gamma   90.00
#
_symmetry.space_group_name_H-M   'P 1'
#
loop_
_entity.id
_entity.type
_entity.pdbx_description
1 polymer ?
#
loop_
_entity_poly.entity_id
_entity_poly.type
_entity_poly.pdbx_seq_one_letter_code
_entity_poly.pdbx_strand_id
1 'polypeptide(L)'
;MTDEERTRREWKRRRGLVSELYKPDKVRLVVVGEAPPPNRFFYFADSLFYRHLARAFAPFVGEAVAGDPTRFLATYRALGGWHTDVCREPERASKGGADEIGHCVEAFLRDWEVLPFAPESVVIVSPKRLYDKLPPVLQEQVTETVAPPGQWRAHREAFLRDMETYLRLYFGQDVLTAAAQSVDTDDAALDFEIVTACANGTDETEVSRLITGHPREAALRRAWDN
;
A
#
# COMPACT_ATOMS: atom_id res chain seq x y z
N MET A 1 -12.73 14.65 23.99
CA MET A 1 -11.84 13.77 23.20
C MET A 1 -10.70 13.37 24.11
N THR A 2 -10.52 12.07 24.34
CA THR A 2 -9.40 11.53 25.14
C THR A 2 -8.08 11.66 24.38
N ASP A 3 -6.95 11.52 25.06
CA ASP A 3 -5.62 11.50 24.41
C ASP A 3 -5.49 10.34 23.41
N GLU A 4 -6.14 9.22 23.69
CA GLU A 4 -6.21 8.05 22.81
C GLU A 4 -7.01 8.35 21.53
N GLU A 5 -8.18 8.98 21.65
CA GLU A 5 -8.99 9.39 20.49
C GLU A 5 -8.24 10.42 19.62
N ARG A 6 -7.53 11.37 20.25
CA ARG A 6 -6.69 12.34 19.54
C ARG A 6 -5.59 11.64 18.75
N THR A 7 -4.87 10.72 19.39
CA THR A 7 -3.79 9.94 18.78
C THR A 7 -4.30 9.08 17.62
N ARG A 8 -5.46 8.42 17.79
CA ARG A 8 -6.09 7.61 16.73
C ARG A 8 -6.49 8.46 15.53
N ARG A 9 -7.09 9.64 15.77
CA ARG A 9 -7.48 10.58 14.70
C ARG A 9 -6.25 11.07 13.93
N GLU A 10 -5.18 11.43 14.63
CA GLU A 10 -3.92 11.89 14.03
C GLU A 10 -3.27 10.81 13.17
N TRP A 11 -3.23 9.56 13.66
CA TRP A 11 -2.75 8.42 12.88
C TRP A 11 -3.59 8.16 11.63
N LYS A 12 -4.91 8.23 11.75
CA LYS A 12 -5.84 8.06 10.62
C LYS A 12 -5.56 9.10 9.53
N ARG A 13 -5.45 10.36 9.93
CA ARG A 13 -5.14 11.50 9.05
C ARG A 13 -3.81 11.31 8.31
N ARG A 14 -2.74 10.95 9.05
CA ARG A 14 -1.42 10.67 8.46
C ARG A 14 -1.43 9.52 7.45
N ARG A 15 -2.10 8.42 7.79
CA ARG A 15 -2.25 7.28 6.87
C ARG A 15 -3.08 7.66 5.65
N GLY A 16 -4.14 8.46 5.83
CA GLY A 16 -4.95 8.99 4.72
C GLY A 16 -4.13 9.83 3.75
N LEU A 17 -3.34 10.77 4.28
CA LEU A 17 -2.41 11.58 3.47
C LEU A 17 -1.41 10.71 2.71
N VAL A 18 -0.71 9.81 3.39
CA VAL A 18 0.31 8.97 2.74
C VAL A 18 -0.31 7.96 1.78
N SER A 19 -1.53 7.50 2.04
CA SER A 19 -2.29 6.71 1.08
C SER A 19 -2.54 7.52 -0.20
N GLU A 20 -3.06 8.74 -0.08
CA GLU A 20 -3.32 9.59 -1.25
C GLU A 20 -2.02 9.87 -2.03
N LEU A 21 -0.91 10.12 -1.33
CA LEU A 21 0.41 10.37 -1.91
C LEU A 21 0.89 9.24 -2.84
N TYR A 22 0.68 7.99 -2.45
CA TYR A 22 1.08 6.82 -3.27
C TYR A 22 -0.05 6.24 -4.12
N LYS A 23 -1.25 6.82 -4.07
CA LYS A 23 -2.34 6.41 -4.94
C LYS A 23 -1.94 6.66 -6.40
N PRO A 24 -1.92 5.64 -7.26
CA PRO A 24 -1.58 5.82 -8.66
C PRO A 24 -2.76 6.40 -9.45
N ASP A 25 -2.47 7.11 -10.54
CA ASP A 25 -3.50 7.65 -11.45
C ASP A 25 -4.30 6.56 -12.14
N LYS A 26 -3.64 5.43 -12.42
CA LYS A 26 -4.26 4.20 -12.93
C LYS A 26 -3.76 3.01 -12.14
N VAL A 27 -4.69 2.23 -11.61
CA VAL A 27 -4.41 1.07 -10.80
C VAL A 27 -4.20 -0.15 -11.70
N ARG A 28 -2.99 -0.70 -11.70
CA ARG A 28 -2.61 -1.90 -12.47
C ARG A 28 -2.25 -3.09 -11.60
N LEU A 29 -1.80 -2.86 -10.37
CA LEU A 29 -1.54 -3.89 -9.37
C LEU A 29 -2.17 -3.43 -8.05
N VAL A 30 -3.10 -4.19 -7.50
CA VAL A 30 -3.60 -3.97 -6.14
C VAL A 30 -3.25 -5.16 -5.28
N VAL A 31 -2.71 -4.87 -4.09
CA VAL A 31 -2.67 -5.83 -2.99
C VAL A 31 -3.72 -5.41 -1.97
N VAL A 32 -4.63 -6.34 -1.65
CA VAL A 32 -5.67 -6.17 -0.63
C VAL A 32 -5.29 -6.94 0.64
N GLY A 33 -5.13 -6.21 1.73
CA GLY A 33 -4.92 -6.71 3.09
C GLY A 33 -6.19 -6.69 3.94
N GLU A 34 -6.11 -7.31 5.12
CA GLU A 34 -7.22 -7.34 6.09
C GLU A 34 -7.37 -5.97 6.79
N ALA A 35 -6.33 -5.59 7.53
CA ALA A 35 -6.24 -4.36 8.30
C ALA A 35 -4.76 -4.06 8.53
N PRO A 36 -4.36 -2.77 8.61
CA PRO A 36 -3.00 -2.43 8.96
C PRO A 36 -2.72 -2.78 10.44
N PRO A 37 -1.48 -3.12 10.80
CA PRO A 37 -1.12 -3.26 12.22
C PRO A 37 -1.14 -1.89 12.94
N PRO A 38 -1.26 -1.85 14.28
CA PRO A 38 -1.33 -0.61 15.05
C PRO A 38 -0.19 0.39 14.80
N ASN A 39 1.04 -0.11 14.73
CA ASN A 39 2.24 0.73 14.71
C ASN A 39 3.08 0.55 13.44
N ARG A 40 2.48 0.04 12.36
CA ARG A 40 3.18 -0.07 11.07
C ARG A 40 2.21 0.26 9.95
N PHE A 41 2.75 0.69 8.83
CA PHE A 41 1.96 0.98 7.65
C PHE A 41 2.79 0.66 6.42
N PHE A 42 2.17 0.08 5.40
CA PHE A 42 2.89 -0.33 4.20
C PHE A 42 3.76 0.81 3.63
N TYR A 43 3.19 2.01 3.52
CA TYR A 43 3.85 3.17 2.93
C TYR A 43 4.82 3.91 3.85
N PHE A 44 4.92 3.56 5.14
CA PHE A 44 6.04 4.01 5.99
C PHE A 44 7.30 3.14 5.82
N ALA A 45 7.27 2.16 4.90
CA ALA A 45 8.37 1.26 4.62
C ALA A 45 8.85 0.40 5.82
N ASP A 46 8.04 0.32 6.87
CA ASP A 46 8.38 -0.34 8.13
C ASP A 46 7.66 -1.69 8.33
N SER A 47 6.73 -2.03 7.43
CA SER A 47 5.97 -3.28 7.49
C SER A 47 6.76 -4.47 6.94
N LEU A 48 6.47 -5.67 7.46
CA LEU A 48 7.02 -6.91 6.90
C LEU A 48 6.55 -7.13 5.46
N PHE A 49 5.30 -6.75 5.17
CA PHE A 49 4.74 -6.85 3.83
C PHE A 49 5.55 -6.04 2.82
N TYR A 50 5.76 -4.75 3.13
CA TYR A 50 6.59 -3.85 2.34
C TYR A 50 7.96 -4.45 2.00
N ARG A 51 8.71 -4.91 3.01
CA ARG A 51 10.07 -5.43 2.80
C ARG A 51 10.11 -6.63 1.86
N HIS A 52 9.12 -7.52 1.98
CA HIS A 52 9.08 -8.72 1.13
C HIS A 52 8.56 -8.40 -0.25
N LEU A 53 7.63 -7.45 -0.39
CA LEU A 53 7.19 -7.00 -1.70
C LEU A 53 8.35 -6.34 -2.45
N ALA A 54 9.09 -5.43 -1.81
CA ALA A 54 10.28 -4.81 -2.38
C ALA A 54 11.30 -5.87 -2.84
N ARG A 55 11.56 -6.88 -2.00
CA ARG A 55 12.44 -7.99 -2.34
C ARG A 55 11.93 -8.84 -3.51
N ALA A 56 10.62 -9.01 -3.67
CA ALA A 56 10.05 -9.72 -4.83
C ALA A 56 10.22 -8.92 -6.14
N PHE A 57 10.33 -7.60 -6.06
CA PHE A 57 10.64 -6.73 -7.21
C PHE A 57 12.13 -6.70 -7.58
N ALA A 58 13.03 -6.97 -6.62
CA ALA A 58 14.47 -6.82 -6.79
C ALA A 58 15.05 -7.51 -8.05
N PRO A 59 14.61 -8.73 -8.45
CA PRO A 59 15.10 -9.36 -9.69
C PRO A 59 14.79 -8.56 -10.96
N PHE A 60 13.75 -7.71 -10.94
CA PHE A 60 13.26 -6.98 -12.11
C PHE A 60 13.75 -5.53 -12.17
N VAL A 61 13.89 -4.87 -11.02
CA VAL A 61 14.25 -3.45 -10.94
C VAL A 61 15.66 -3.21 -10.39
N GLY A 62 16.35 -4.27 -9.96
CA GLY A 62 17.66 -4.22 -9.34
C GLY A 62 17.60 -3.94 -7.83
N GLU A 63 18.59 -4.45 -7.11
CA GLU A 63 18.71 -4.33 -5.65
C GLU A 63 18.85 -2.87 -5.18
N ALA A 64 19.47 -2.01 -5.98
CA ALA A 64 19.61 -0.59 -5.63
C ALA A 64 18.25 0.13 -5.55
N VAL A 65 17.32 -0.19 -6.46
CA VAL A 65 15.97 0.38 -6.44
C VAL A 65 15.12 -0.30 -5.37
N ALA A 66 15.15 -1.63 -5.29
CA ALA A 66 14.34 -2.38 -4.33
C ALA A 66 14.77 -2.17 -2.87
N GLY A 67 16.04 -1.87 -2.62
CA GLY A 67 16.60 -1.63 -1.29
C GLY A 67 16.40 -0.20 -0.76
N ASP A 68 16.05 0.76 -1.61
CA ASP A 68 15.81 2.15 -1.24
C ASP A 68 14.29 2.42 -1.18
N PRO A 69 13.73 2.73 0.00
CA PRO A 69 12.30 2.98 0.12
C PRO A 69 11.74 4.11 -0.71
N THR A 70 12.52 5.17 -0.92
CA THR A 70 12.17 6.31 -1.76
C THR A 70 11.93 5.83 -3.19
N ARG A 71 12.90 5.07 -3.71
CA ARG A 71 12.89 4.57 -5.08
C ARG A 71 11.87 3.48 -5.29
N PHE A 72 11.77 2.53 -4.36
CA PHE A 72 10.85 1.41 -4.48
C PHE A 72 9.39 1.87 -4.42
N LEU A 73 9.00 2.72 -3.47
CA LEU A 73 7.61 3.19 -3.39
C LEU A 73 7.21 4.03 -4.60
N ALA A 74 8.11 4.88 -5.10
CA ALA A 74 7.88 5.63 -6.34
C ALA A 74 7.77 4.70 -7.56
N THR A 75 8.62 3.67 -7.65
CA THR A 75 8.55 2.64 -8.70
C THR A 75 7.24 1.85 -8.62
N TYR A 76 6.83 1.48 -7.40
CA TYR A 76 5.56 0.79 -7.15
C TYR A 76 4.39 1.64 -7.61
N ARG A 77 4.36 2.94 -7.27
CA ARG A 77 3.35 3.89 -7.76
C ARG A 77 3.38 4.04 -9.29
N ALA A 78 4.56 4.20 -9.89
CA ALA A 78 4.73 4.37 -11.34
C ALA A 78 4.24 3.16 -12.14
N LEU A 79 4.37 1.94 -11.59
CA LEU A 79 3.77 0.73 -12.16
C LEU A 79 2.23 0.77 -12.16
N GLY A 80 1.61 1.62 -11.35
CA GLY A 80 0.19 1.53 -11.01
C GLY A 80 -0.07 0.62 -9.80
N GLY A 81 0.93 0.40 -8.97
CA GLY A 81 0.87 -0.40 -7.75
C GLY A 81 0.15 0.34 -6.61
N TRP A 82 -0.76 -0.37 -5.95
CA TRP A 82 -1.55 0.14 -4.85
C TRP A 82 -1.69 -0.93 -3.76
N HIS A 83 -1.56 -0.55 -2.48
CA HIS A 83 -1.81 -1.42 -1.33
C HIS A 83 -2.94 -0.81 -0.53
N THR A 84 -3.97 -1.60 -0.28
CA THR A 84 -5.13 -1.18 0.50
C THR A 84 -5.52 -2.30 1.47
N ASP A 85 -6.22 -1.93 2.53
CA ASP A 85 -6.73 -2.87 3.52
C ASP A 85 -8.26 -2.73 3.56
N VAL A 86 -8.97 -3.84 3.77
CA VAL A 86 -10.43 -3.81 3.91
C VAL A 86 -10.83 -2.90 5.07
N CYS A 87 -10.15 -3.01 6.20
CA CYS A 87 -10.26 -2.06 7.30
C CYS A 87 -9.14 -1.02 7.23
N ARG A 88 -9.50 0.26 7.16
CA ARG A 88 -8.54 1.38 7.14
C ARG A 88 -7.83 1.59 8.48
N GLU A 89 -8.54 1.28 9.56
CA GLU A 89 -8.05 1.49 10.92
C GLU A 89 -7.35 0.22 11.42
N PRO A 90 -6.33 0.37 12.28
CA PRO A 90 -5.61 -0.79 12.74
C PRO A 90 -6.47 -1.67 13.64
N GLU A 91 -6.54 -2.94 13.26
CA GLU A 91 -7.24 -3.97 14.02
C GLU A 91 -6.24 -5.04 14.45
N ARG A 92 -6.37 -5.51 15.70
CA ARG A 92 -5.66 -6.71 16.10
C ARG A 92 -6.38 -7.87 15.46
N ALA A 93 -5.72 -8.56 14.53
CA ALA A 93 -6.15 -9.89 14.14
C ALA A 93 -6.30 -10.73 15.41
N SER A 94 -7.53 -11.07 15.79
CA SER A 94 -7.77 -12.11 16.79
C SER A 94 -7.13 -13.41 16.30
N LYS A 95 -6.96 -14.42 17.16
CA LYS A 95 -6.30 -15.69 16.74
C LYS A 95 -6.94 -16.35 15.50
N GLY A 96 -8.16 -15.95 15.09
CA GLY A 96 -8.82 -16.30 13.81
C GLY A 96 -8.64 -15.29 12.66
N GLY A 97 -8.43 -14.00 12.98
CA GLY A 97 -7.75 -13.00 12.15
C GLY A 97 -8.45 -12.46 10.90
N ALA A 98 -9.50 -13.10 10.39
CA ALA A 98 -10.29 -12.59 9.25
C ALA A 98 -11.78 -12.37 9.57
N ASP A 99 -12.26 -12.85 10.72
CA ASP A 99 -13.70 -12.86 11.02
C ASP A 99 -14.26 -11.49 11.44
N GLU A 100 -13.41 -10.48 11.64
CA GLU A 100 -13.79 -9.18 12.21
C GLU A 100 -13.93 -8.04 11.19
N ILE A 101 -13.52 -8.24 9.92
CA ILE A 101 -13.52 -7.16 8.92
C ILE A 101 -14.90 -6.82 8.33
N GLY A 102 -15.94 -7.60 8.63
CA GLY A 102 -17.26 -7.49 7.99
C GLY A 102 -17.87 -6.09 8.11
N HIS A 103 -17.59 -5.38 9.21
CA HIS A 103 -18.06 -4.03 9.44
C HIS A 103 -17.35 -2.95 8.58
N CYS A 104 -16.20 -3.28 7.99
CA CYS A 104 -15.46 -2.39 7.10
C CYS A 104 -15.82 -2.59 5.61
N VAL A 105 -16.38 -3.75 5.24
CA VAL A 105 -16.58 -4.16 3.83
C VAL A 105 -17.39 -3.13 3.03
N GLU A 106 -18.46 -2.58 3.60
CA GLU A 106 -19.31 -1.61 2.89
C GLU A 106 -18.55 -0.31 2.57
N ALA A 107 -17.75 0.18 3.52
CA ALA A 107 -16.92 1.36 3.30
C ALA A 107 -15.80 1.07 2.29
N PHE A 108 -15.18 -0.11 2.38
CA PHE A 108 -14.17 -0.56 1.44
C PHE A 108 -14.70 -0.65 0.00
N LEU A 109 -15.91 -1.19 -0.19
CA LEU A 109 -16.53 -1.29 -1.52
C LEU A 109 -16.76 0.09 -2.17
N ARG A 110 -17.20 1.09 -1.40
CA ARG A 110 -17.35 2.45 -1.92
C ARG A 110 -16.02 3.03 -2.41
N ASP A 111 -14.94 2.76 -1.68
CA ASP A 111 -13.60 3.20 -2.08
C ASP A 111 -13.11 2.43 -3.31
N TRP A 112 -13.39 1.13 -3.34
CA TRP A 112 -13.00 0.24 -4.43
C TRP A 112 -13.65 0.62 -5.75
N GLU A 113 -14.95 0.92 -5.75
CA GLU A 113 -15.74 1.28 -6.93
C GLU A 113 -15.22 2.55 -7.64
N VAL A 114 -14.55 3.44 -6.90
CA VAL A 114 -14.00 4.69 -7.44
C VAL A 114 -12.50 4.60 -7.74
N LEU A 115 -11.88 3.41 -7.60
CA LEU A 115 -10.49 3.24 -8.00
C LEU A 115 -10.37 3.25 -9.53
N PRO A 116 -9.38 3.98 -10.09
CA PRO A 116 -9.20 4.09 -11.53
C PRO A 116 -8.48 2.84 -12.08
N PHE A 117 -9.14 1.69 -12.07
CA PHE A 117 -8.57 0.44 -12.57
C PHE A 117 -8.25 0.52 -14.07
N ALA A 118 -7.07 0.02 -14.42
CA ALA A 118 -6.76 -0.32 -15.81
C ALA A 118 -7.50 -1.61 -16.21
N PRO A 119 -7.85 -1.81 -17.51
CA PRO A 119 -8.56 -3.02 -17.95
C PRO A 119 -7.88 -4.35 -17.61
N GLU A 120 -6.55 -4.35 -17.48
CA GLU A 120 -5.73 -5.53 -17.18
C GLU A 120 -5.16 -5.48 -15.76
N SER A 121 -5.89 -4.87 -14.82
CA SER A 121 -5.42 -4.78 -13.43
C SER A 121 -5.32 -6.15 -12.76
N VAL A 122 -4.22 -6.39 -12.07
CA VAL A 122 -4.00 -7.58 -11.24
C VAL A 122 -4.43 -7.26 -9.82
N VAL A 123 -5.35 -8.06 -9.28
CA VAL A 123 -5.80 -7.95 -7.89
C VAL A 123 -5.29 -9.15 -7.11
N ILE A 124 -4.43 -8.89 -6.14
CA ILE A 124 -3.85 -9.88 -5.25
C ILE A 124 -4.45 -9.72 -3.85
N VAL A 125 -4.92 -10.81 -3.26
CA VAL A 125 -5.42 -10.83 -1.88
C VAL A 125 -4.41 -11.51 -0.96
N SER A 126 -4.08 -10.86 0.16
CA SER A 126 -3.16 -11.38 1.17
C SER A 126 -3.61 -10.98 2.58
N PRO A 127 -3.89 -11.93 3.49
CA PRO A 127 -3.65 -13.37 3.36
C PRO A 127 -4.72 -14.09 2.53
N LYS A 128 -4.40 -15.30 2.02
CA LYS A 128 -5.35 -16.13 1.24
C LYS A 128 -6.73 -16.30 1.89
N ARG A 129 -6.80 -16.44 3.22
CA ARG A 129 -8.07 -16.58 3.97
C ARG A 129 -9.01 -15.38 3.86
N LEU A 130 -8.49 -14.21 3.50
CA LEU A 130 -9.30 -13.01 3.31
C LEU A 130 -10.25 -13.18 2.11
N TYR A 131 -9.84 -13.94 1.09
CA TYR A 131 -10.63 -14.17 -0.12
C TYR A 131 -12.06 -14.64 0.19
N ASP A 132 -12.21 -15.64 1.06
CA ASP A 132 -13.49 -16.21 1.45
C ASP A 132 -14.40 -15.22 2.21
N LYS A 133 -13.83 -14.12 2.71
CA LYS A 133 -14.54 -13.06 3.44
C LYS A 133 -14.87 -11.85 2.57
N LEU A 134 -14.28 -11.76 1.38
CA LEU A 134 -14.60 -10.70 0.44
C LEU A 134 -16.00 -10.94 -0.15
N PRO A 135 -16.75 -9.87 -0.45
CA PRO A 135 -18.02 -9.97 -1.16
C PRO A 135 -17.81 -10.56 -2.57
N PRO A 136 -18.82 -11.25 -3.14
CA PRO A 136 -18.69 -11.93 -4.44
C PRO A 136 -18.17 -11.03 -5.57
N VAL A 137 -18.64 -9.79 -5.62
CA VAL A 137 -18.20 -8.79 -6.63
C VAL A 137 -16.69 -8.53 -6.61
N LEU A 138 -16.04 -8.66 -5.45
CA LEU A 138 -14.60 -8.54 -5.33
C LEU A 138 -13.91 -9.86 -5.63
N GLN A 139 -14.47 -10.98 -5.15
CA GLN A 139 -13.93 -12.32 -5.42
C GLN A 139 -13.79 -12.59 -6.93
N GLU A 140 -14.74 -12.11 -7.74
CA GLU A 140 -14.71 -12.21 -9.21
C GLU A 140 -13.59 -11.37 -9.85
N GLN A 141 -13.10 -10.33 -9.17
CA GLN A 141 -12.01 -9.47 -9.63
C GLN A 141 -10.63 -9.94 -9.15
N VAL A 142 -10.58 -10.82 -8.15
CA VAL A 142 -9.31 -11.34 -7.62
C VAL A 142 -8.62 -12.18 -8.68
N THR A 143 -7.43 -11.77 -9.05
CA THR A 143 -6.56 -12.53 -9.95
C THR A 143 -5.85 -13.64 -9.19
N GLU A 144 -5.30 -13.33 -8.02
CA GLU A 144 -4.46 -14.27 -7.26
C GLU A 144 -4.61 -14.10 -5.75
N THR A 145 -4.24 -15.15 -5.02
CA THR A 145 -4.12 -15.09 -3.55
C THR A 145 -2.73 -15.52 -3.11
N VAL A 146 -2.13 -14.77 -2.18
CA VAL A 146 -0.81 -15.09 -1.63
C VAL A 146 -0.87 -15.29 -0.12
N ALA A 147 0.00 -16.16 0.38
CA ALA A 147 0.22 -16.25 1.81
C ALA A 147 0.91 -14.97 2.28
N PRO A 148 0.55 -14.41 3.45
CA PRO A 148 1.22 -13.20 3.92
C PRO A 148 2.68 -13.53 4.26
N PRO A 149 3.61 -12.58 4.14
CA PRO A 149 4.97 -12.74 4.62
C PRO A 149 4.97 -12.77 6.15
N GLY A 150 4.76 -13.97 6.71
CA GLY A 150 4.67 -14.20 8.14
C GLY A 150 6.02 -14.27 8.85
N GLN A 151 5.96 -14.58 10.15
CA GLN A 151 7.16 -14.77 10.98
C GLN A 151 7.94 -16.05 10.64
N TRP A 152 7.31 -17.01 9.95
CA TRP A 152 7.92 -18.28 9.56
C TRP A 152 8.66 -18.16 8.22
N ARG A 153 9.87 -18.74 8.15
CA ARG A 153 10.71 -18.71 6.95
C ARG A 153 10.00 -19.26 5.72
N ALA A 154 9.31 -20.40 5.86
CA ALA A 154 8.57 -21.02 4.78
C ALA A 154 7.48 -20.10 4.18
N HIS A 155 6.78 -19.31 5.01
CA HIS A 155 5.78 -18.36 4.52
C HIS A 155 6.44 -17.21 3.74
N ARG A 156 7.60 -16.72 4.19
CA ARG A 156 8.35 -15.70 3.47
C ARG A 156 8.82 -16.19 2.11
N GLU A 157 9.38 -17.41 2.06
CA GLU A 157 9.85 -18.02 0.82
C GLU A 157 8.69 -18.29 -0.15
N ALA A 158 7.54 -18.74 0.36
CA ALA A 158 6.34 -18.92 -0.44
C ALA A 158 5.83 -17.57 -1.01
N PHE A 159 5.71 -16.54 -0.18
CA PHE A 159 5.32 -15.20 -0.62
C PHE A 159 6.25 -14.68 -1.72
N LEU A 160 7.57 -14.76 -1.51
CA LEU A 160 8.55 -14.26 -2.50
C LEU A 160 8.43 -14.99 -3.83
N ARG A 161 8.37 -16.33 -3.80
CA ARG A 161 8.24 -17.13 -5.02
C ARG A 161 6.95 -16.82 -5.77
N ASP A 162 5.82 -16.78 -5.06
CA ASP A 162 4.51 -16.58 -5.67
C ASP A 162 4.43 -15.14 -6.25
N MET A 163 4.85 -14.12 -5.49
CA MET A 163 4.89 -12.73 -5.98
C MET A 163 5.82 -12.52 -7.17
N GLU A 164 7.04 -13.08 -7.15
CA GLU A 164 7.97 -12.99 -8.28
C GLU A 164 7.35 -13.63 -9.54
N THR A 165 6.68 -14.77 -9.38
CA THR A 165 5.98 -15.46 -10.48
C THR A 165 4.89 -14.57 -11.07
N TYR A 166 4.06 -13.95 -10.25
CA TYR A 166 2.97 -13.08 -10.72
C TYR A 166 3.48 -11.79 -11.37
N LEU A 167 4.51 -11.17 -10.80
CA LEU A 167 5.15 -10.00 -11.40
C LEU A 167 5.68 -10.32 -12.80
N ARG A 168 6.32 -11.48 -12.95
CA ARG A 168 6.80 -11.95 -14.26
C ARG A 168 5.67 -12.25 -15.23
N LEU A 169 4.61 -12.93 -14.77
CA LEU A 169 3.50 -13.37 -15.61
C LEU A 169 2.66 -12.20 -16.13
N TYR A 170 2.32 -11.25 -15.26
CA TYR A 170 1.34 -10.21 -15.58
C TYR A 170 1.96 -8.90 -16.06
N PHE A 171 3.22 -8.62 -15.72
CA PHE A 171 3.90 -7.37 -16.12
C PHE A 171 5.11 -7.64 -17.00
N GLY A 172 5.88 -8.68 -16.68
CA GLY A 172 7.13 -8.98 -17.36
C GLY A 172 8.26 -8.00 -17.00
N GLN A 173 9.47 -8.36 -17.39
CA GLN A 173 10.69 -7.61 -17.06
C GLN A 173 10.63 -6.17 -17.58
N ASP A 174 10.25 -5.98 -18.85
CA ASP A 174 10.35 -4.68 -19.52
C ASP A 174 9.43 -3.63 -18.89
N VAL A 175 8.21 -4.01 -18.53
CA VAL A 175 7.26 -3.08 -17.88
C VAL A 175 7.74 -2.68 -16.49
N LEU A 176 8.26 -3.63 -15.72
CA LEU A 176 8.79 -3.37 -14.38
C LEU A 176 10.04 -2.48 -14.43
N THR A 177 10.96 -2.75 -15.36
CA THR A 177 12.14 -1.91 -15.59
C THR A 177 11.75 -0.51 -16.07
N ALA A 178 10.81 -0.39 -17.01
CA ALA A 178 10.33 0.91 -17.49
C ALA A 178 9.70 1.75 -16.37
N ALA A 179 8.91 1.13 -15.49
CA ALA A 179 8.33 1.81 -14.32
C ALA A 179 9.42 2.35 -13.37
N ALA A 180 10.48 1.58 -13.13
CA ALA A 180 11.60 2.02 -12.31
C ALA A 180 12.38 3.19 -12.94
N GLN A 181 12.54 3.16 -14.27
CA GLN A 181 13.25 4.20 -15.03
C GLN A 181 12.44 5.50 -15.18
N SER A 182 11.11 5.43 -15.11
CA SER A 182 10.24 6.61 -15.20
C SER A 182 10.16 7.43 -13.91
N VAL A 183 10.78 6.97 -12.82
CA VAL A 183 10.73 7.67 -11.52
C VAL A 183 11.55 8.96 -11.58
N ASP A 184 10.86 10.09 -11.43
CA ASP A 184 11.49 11.38 -11.11
C ASP A 184 12.05 11.32 -9.69
N THR A 185 13.32 11.66 -9.56
CA THR A 185 14.08 11.50 -8.31
C THR A 185 13.70 12.52 -7.26
N ASP A 186 13.35 13.72 -7.71
CA ASP A 186 13.07 14.87 -6.84
C ASP A 186 11.63 14.76 -6.32
N ASP A 187 10.69 14.37 -7.18
CA ASP A 187 9.32 14.05 -6.76
C ASP A 187 9.31 12.88 -5.76
N ALA A 188 10.06 11.81 -6.04
CA ALA A 188 10.14 10.66 -5.14
C ALA A 188 10.75 11.04 -3.77
N ALA A 189 11.77 11.90 -3.76
CA ALA A 189 12.39 12.38 -2.53
C ALA A 189 11.41 13.22 -1.70
N LEU A 190 10.67 14.14 -2.34
CA LEU A 190 9.66 14.95 -1.67
C LEU A 190 8.50 14.10 -1.12
N ASP A 191 8.02 13.13 -1.91
CA ASP A 191 7.02 12.16 -1.45
C ASP A 191 7.52 11.45 -0.17
N PHE A 192 8.78 10.98 -0.16
CA PHE A 192 9.33 10.25 0.97
C PHE A 192 9.65 11.15 2.19
N GLU A 193 9.91 12.44 1.99
CA GLU A 193 10.02 13.41 3.08
C GLU A 193 8.69 13.57 3.82
N ILE A 194 7.57 13.69 3.09
CA ILE A 194 6.21 13.73 3.66
C ILE A 194 5.90 12.45 4.45
N VAL A 195 6.26 11.29 3.91
CA VAL A 195 6.13 9.97 4.57
C VAL A 195 6.87 9.96 5.90
N THR A 196 8.13 10.39 5.86
CA THR A 196 9.02 10.39 7.03
C THR A 196 8.50 11.33 8.11
N ALA A 197 8.02 12.52 7.74
CA ALA A 197 7.38 13.45 8.66
C ALA A 197 6.13 12.83 9.31
N CYS A 198 5.28 12.17 8.52
CA CYS A 198 4.11 11.47 9.06
C CYS A 198 4.49 10.32 10.00
N ALA A 199 5.45 9.49 9.62
CA ALA A 199 5.90 8.35 10.44
C ALA A 199 6.50 8.79 11.78
N ASN A 200 7.23 9.91 11.78
CA ASN A 200 7.93 10.43 12.97
C ASN A 200 7.05 11.24 13.92
N GLY A 201 5.78 11.43 13.60
CA GLY A 201 4.91 12.21 14.46
C GLY A 201 5.10 13.73 14.34
N THR A 202 5.65 14.20 13.21
CA THR A 202 5.90 15.62 12.98
C THR A 202 4.60 16.44 13.04
N ASP A 203 4.71 17.68 13.52
CA ASP A 203 3.56 18.56 13.69
C ASP A 203 2.91 18.98 12.36
N GLU A 204 1.68 19.49 12.47
CA GLU A 204 0.85 19.85 11.33
C GLU A 204 1.40 21.00 10.49
N THR A 205 2.12 21.93 11.10
CA THR A 205 2.69 23.08 10.38
C THR A 205 3.73 22.60 9.38
N GLU A 206 4.58 21.67 9.83
CA GLU A 206 5.64 21.13 8.99
C GLU A 206 5.09 20.20 7.90
N VAL A 207 4.12 19.33 8.21
CA VAL A 207 3.46 18.53 7.16
C VAL A 207 2.78 19.43 6.12
N SER A 208 2.10 20.50 6.55
CA SER A 208 1.47 21.46 5.63
C SER A 208 2.50 22.20 4.77
N ARG A 209 3.67 22.53 5.34
CA ARG A 209 4.79 23.13 4.59
C ARG A 209 5.26 22.20 3.48
N LEU A 210 5.45 20.92 3.77
CA LEU A 210 5.89 19.91 2.78
C LEU A 210 4.86 19.68 1.67
N ILE A 211 3.56 19.77 1.98
CA ILE A 211 2.49 19.65 0.98
C ILE A 211 2.43 20.89 0.06
N THR A 212 2.86 22.05 0.56
CA THR A 212 2.80 23.31 -0.20
C THR A 212 3.79 23.30 -1.35
N GLY A 213 3.32 23.53 -2.57
CA GLY A 213 4.12 23.46 -3.79
C GLY A 213 4.29 22.05 -4.35
N HIS A 214 3.74 21.02 -3.69
CA HIS A 214 3.72 19.68 -4.23
C HIS A 214 2.87 19.64 -5.52
N PRO A 215 3.27 18.90 -6.59
CA PRO A 215 2.47 18.79 -7.82
C PRO A 215 1.03 18.31 -7.59
N ARG A 216 0.82 17.55 -6.52
CA ARG A 216 -0.49 17.02 -6.05
C ARG A 216 -1.08 17.77 -4.85
N GLU A 217 -0.64 18.99 -4.56
CA GLU A 217 -1.00 19.77 -3.36
C GLU A 217 -2.51 19.72 -3.04
N ALA A 218 -3.38 20.02 -4.02
CA ALA A 218 -4.82 20.08 -3.78
C ALA A 218 -5.41 18.73 -3.32
N ALA A 219 -4.92 17.60 -3.84
CA ALA A 219 -5.37 16.27 -3.42
C ALA A 219 -4.84 15.94 -2.02
N LEU A 220 -3.57 16.23 -1.77
CA LEU A 220 -2.93 15.99 -0.48
C LEU A 220 -3.56 16.82 0.65
N ARG A 221 -3.90 18.09 0.41
CA ARG A 221 -4.61 18.93 1.39
C ARG A 221 -5.97 18.35 1.72
N ARG A 222 -6.76 17.93 0.71
CA ARG A 222 -8.04 17.26 0.98
C ARG A 222 -7.87 15.98 1.78
N ALA A 223 -6.86 15.17 1.50
CA ALA A 223 -6.59 13.96 2.28
C ALA A 223 -6.11 14.26 3.71
N TRP A 224 -5.40 15.38 3.90
CA TRP A 224 -4.95 15.84 5.21
C TRP A 224 -6.07 16.46 6.05
N ASP A 225 -7.08 17.07 5.44
CA ASP A 225 -8.17 17.74 6.19
C ASP A 225 -9.31 16.79 6.60
N ASN A 226 -9.42 15.62 5.96
CA ASN A 226 -10.43 14.58 6.23
C ASN A 226 -9.99 13.58 7.31
#